data_AF-Q9XST3-F1
#
_entry.id   AF-Q9XST3-F1
#
_cell.length_a   1.000
_cell.length_b   1.000
_cell.length_c   1.000
_cell.angle_alpha   90.00
_cell.angle_beta   90.00
_cell.angle_gamma   90.00
#
_symmetry.space_group_name_H-M   'P 1'
#
loop_
_entity.id
_entity.type
_entity.pdbx_description
1 polymer ?
#
loop_
_entity_poly.entity_id
_entity_poly.type
_entity_poly.pdbx_seq_one_letter_code
_entity_poly.pdbx_strand_id
1 'polypeptide(L)' 'MSAIQNLHSFDPFADASKGDDLLPAGTEDYIHIRIQQRNGRKTLTTVQGIADDYDKKKL' A
#
# COMPACT_ATOMS: atom_id res chain seq x y z
N MET A 1 -19.26 40.46 18.75
CA MET A 1 -18.78 40.46 17.35
C MET A 1 -18.03 39.16 17.13
N SER A 2 -18.69 38.15 16.54
CA SER A 2 -18.07 36.85 16.31
C SER A 2 -17.22 36.94 15.05
N ALA A 3 -15.92 36.64 15.16
CA ALA A 3 -15.01 36.62 14.02
C ALA A 3 -15.43 35.49 13.06
N ILE A 4 -15.49 35.80 11.76
CA ILE A 4 -15.69 34.81 10.71
C ILE A 4 -14.43 33.94 10.69
N GLN A 5 -14.58 32.67 11.07
CA GLN A 5 -13.48 31.72 11.03
C GLN A 5 -13.30 31.24 9.59
N ASN A 6 -12.27 31.76 8.93
CA ASN A 6 -11.89 31.34 7.59
C ASN A 6 -11.33 29.92 7.68
N LEU A 7 -12.16 28.92 7.34
CA LEU A 7 -11.77 27.52 7.35
C LEU A 7 -10.77 27.30 6.21
N HIS A 8 -9.48 27.39 6.55
CA HIS A 8 -8.42 27.05 5.61
C HIS A 8 -8.52 25.55 5.32
N SER A 9 -8.69 25.20 4.05
CA SER A 9 -8.66 23.80 3.60
C SER A 9 -7.27 23.24 3.87
N PHE A 10 -7.14 22.48 4.95
CA PHE A 10 -5.92 21.75 5.30
C PHE A 10 -6.14 20.29 4.94
N ASP A 11 -5.37 19.78 3.98
CA ASP A 11 -5.38 18.36 3.64
C ASP A 11 -4.37 17.62 4.55
N PRO A 12 -4.84 16.82 5.52
CA PRO A 12 -3.97 16.10 6.44
C PRO A 12 -3.17 14.97 5.76
N PHE A 13 -3.42 14.67 4.48
CA PHE A 13 -2.75 13.61 3.74
C PHE A 13 -1.91 14.11 2.56
N ALA A 14 -1.67 15.43 2.46
CA ALA A 14 -0.89 16.03 1.36
C ALA A 14 0.53 15.45 1.20
N ASP A 15 1.12 14.92 2.27
CA ASP A 15 2.43 14.27 2.25
C ASP A 15 2.40 12.77 1.90
N ALA A 16 1.24 12.12 2.03
CA ALA A 16 1.09 10.70 1.71
C ALA A 16 1.03 10.44 0.19
N SER A 17 0.60 11.43 -0.59
CA SER A 17 0.52 11.38 -2.05
C SER A 17 1.88 11.53 -2.76
N LYS A 18 2.96 11.81 -2.00
CA LYS A 18 4.34 11.90 -2.51
C LYS A 18 5.08 10.57 -2.39
N GLY A 19 4.35 9.45 -2.38
CA GLY A 19 4.94 8.12 -2.49
C GLY A 19 5.56 7.97 -3.87
N ASP A 20 6.83 7.59 -3.91
CA ASP A 20 7.59 7.35 -5.12
C ASP A 20 6.95 6.19 -5.91
N ASP A 21 6.13 6.52 -6.92
CA ASP A 21 5.51 5.59 -7.88
C ASP A 21 6.54 4.98 -8.87
N LEU A 22 7.83 4.97 -8.51
CA LEU A 22 8.88 4.31 -9.27
C LEU A 22 8.82 2.81 -9.02
N LEU A 23 7.80 2.16 -9.58
CA LEU A 23 7.86 0.73 -9.84
C LEU A 23 9.05 0.48 -10.78
N PRO A 24 10.03 -0.38 -10.41
CA PRO A 24 11.09 -0.75 -11.34
C PRO A 24 10.45 -1.40 -12.57
N ALA A 25 10.71 -0.79 -13.73
CA ALA A 25 10.30 -1.31 -15.02
C ALA A 25 11.17 -2.51 -15.39
N GLY A 26 10.83 -3.68 -14.85
CA GLY A 26 11.48 -4.96 -15.15
C GLY A 26 10.45 -6.05 -15.34
N THR A 27 10.40 -6.63 -16.53
CA THR A 27 9.49 -7.75 -16.88
C THR A 27 9.80 -9.06 -16.12
N GLU A 28 10.71 -9.03 -15.15
CA GLU A 28 11.06 -10.16 -14.26
C GLU A 28 10.50 -9.97 -12.82
N ASP A 29 9.93 -8.80 -12.50
CA ASP A 29 9.44 -8.44 -11.16
C ASP A 29 7.93 -8.66 -10.98
N TYR A 30 7.40 -9.77 -11.49
CA TYR A 30 5.98 -10.09 -11.30
C TYR A 30 5.72 -10.59 -9.88
N ILE A 31 5.03 -9.76 -9.09
CA ILE A 31 4.49 -10.18 -7.80
C ILE A 31 3.23 -11.01 -8.04
N HIS A 32 3.25 -12.27 -7.62
CA HIS A 32 2.08 -13.14 -7.67
C HIS A 32 1.31 -13.08 -6.35
N ILE A 33 0.13 -12.47 -6.38
CA ILE A 33 -0.83 -12.53 -5.27
C ILE A 33 -1.83 -13.63 -5.57
N ARG A 34 -1.93 -14.60 -4.68
CA ARG A 34 -2.85 -15.75 -4.82
C ARG A 34 -3.73 -15.87 -3.59
N ILE A 35 -4.99 -16.22 -3.81
CA ILE A 35 -5.95 -16.53 -2.76
C ILE A 35 -6.17 -18.03 -2.73
N GLN A 36 -5.90 -18.65 -1.59
CA GLN A 36 -6.14 -20.06 -1.35
C GLN A 36 -7.32 -20.22 -0.41
N GLN A 37 -8.32 -21.01 -0.80
CA GLN A 37 -9.43 -21.33 0.07
C GLN A 37 -9.00 -22.33 1.15
N ARG A 38 -9.35 -22.03 2.40
CA ARG A 38 -9.19 -22.90 3.56
C ARG A 38 -10.57 -23.34 4.07
N ASN A 39 -10.55 -24.21 5.07
CA ASN A 39 -11.76 -24.72 5.71
C ASN A 39 -12.59 -23.62 6.39
N GLY A 40 -13.90 -23.85 6.48
CA GLY A 40 -14.81 -22.94 7.19
C GLY A 40 -14.90 -21.54 6.57
N ARG A 41 -14.85 -21.42 5.24
CA ARG A 41 -14.84 -20.15 4.49
C ARG A 41 -13.64 -19.24 4.79
N LYS A 42 -12.61 -19.75 5.48
CA LYS A 42 -11.34 -19.02 5.66
C LYS A 42 -10.57 -19.03 4.33
N THR A 43 -9.74 -18.03 4.12
CA THR A 43 -8.82 -17.97 2.98
C THR A 43 -7.43 -17.58 3.47
N LEU A 44 -6.41 -17.98 2.72
CA LEU A 44 -5.02 -17.56 2.92
C LEU A 44 -4.57 -16.81 1.67
N THR A 45 -4.19 -15.55 1.84
CA THR A 45 -3.57 -14.77 0.77
C THR A 45 -2.06 -14.96 0.85
N THR A 46 -1.46 -15.42 -0.25
CA THR A 46 0.00 -15.60 -0.35
C THR A 46 0.54 -14.65 -1.40
N VAL A 47 1.66 -14.01 -1.08
CA VAL A 47 2.40 -13.15 -2.00
C VAL A 47 3.73 -13.84 -2.33
N GLN A 48 4.04 -13.96 -3.61
CA GLN A 48 5.29 -14.55 -4.13
C GLN A 48 5.95 -13.57 -5.10
N GLY A 49 7.26 -13.64 -5.26
CA GLY A 49 8.01 -12.73 -6.14
C GLY A 49 8.36 -11.38 -5.50
N ILE A 50 8.40 -11.30 -4.17
CA ILE A 50 8.97 -10.13 -3.49
C ILE A 50 10.50 -10.27 -3.48
N ALA A 51 11.22 -9.23 -3.89
CA ALA A 51 12.68 -9.22 -3.87
C ALA A 51 13.22 -9.47 -2.45
N ASP A 52 14.35 -10.18 -2.35
CA ASP A 52 14.94 -10.56 -1.07
C ASP A 52 15.57 -9.38 -0.32
N ASP A 53 15.75 -8.25 -0.99
CA ASP A 53 16.18 -6.98 -0.40
C ASP A 53 15.14 -6.39 0.57
N TYR A 54 13.89 -6.84 0.48
CA TYR A 54 12.83 -6.44 1.40
C TYR A 54 12.78 -7.34 2.63
N ASP A 55 12.70 -6.72 3.82
CA ASP A 55 12.48 -7.42 5.08
C ASP A 55 11.03 -7.89 5.19
N LYS A 56 10.82 -9.19 4.93
CA LYS A 56 9.50 -9.86 4.96
C LYS A 56 8.81 -9.82 6.33
N LYS A 57 9.50 -9.46 7.41
CA LYS A 57 8.90 -9.30 8.75
C LYS A 57 8.38 -7.89 9.02
N LYS A 58 8.89 -6.89 8.28
CA LYS A 58 8.45 -5.49 8.39
C LYS A 58 7.31 -5.16 7.43
N LEU A 59 7.17 -5.95 6.37
CA LEU A 59 6.01 -5.97 5.47
C LEU A 59 4.81 -6.63 6.14
#